data_AF-A0A0C1MKP2-F1
#
_entry.id   AF-A0A0C1MKP2-F1
#
_cell.length_a   1.000
_cell.length_b   1.000
_cell.length_c   1.000
_cell.angle_alpha   90.00
_cell.angle_beta   90.00
_cell.angle_gamma   90.00
#
_symmetry.space_group_name_H-M   'P 1'
#
loop_
_entity.id
_entity.type
_entity.pdbx_description
1 polymer ?
#
loop_
_entity_poly.entity_id
_entity_poly.type
_entity_poly.pdbx_seq_one_letter_code
_entity_poly.pdbx_strand_id
1 'polypeptide(L)'
;MSQQSSQSPQPQPQPQPQSTSQPQPQSQPRASILEIQWGNVVAKVYRKRVLACIAVVGAVSFLFKKEIKSWIDRQNDTEPYVQYDNYKAIHPQVNDIISSWNKVHSVEDTLRDDVRKILRTIYGIHSRFSTLKVDKLSISTQIYWHMDNARLNNILYDIHGDEKYAEEAIKFVNEAKRLSSDASKMNDNDLKNLHEHNVDYEIDWIQIASFTLTISNGNGLYKAELEKLIAKYGGCDMFKTDPVTHFKMREGLPCAA
;
A
#
# COMPACT_ATOMS: atom_id res chain seq x y z
N MET A 1 -70.51 73.57 65.55
CA MET A 1 -69.18 74.24 65.49
C MET A 1 -68.33 73.68 66.61
N SER A 2 -67.08 73.31 66.27
CA SER A 2 -65.92 73.07 67.16
C SER A 2 -65.92 71.76 67.99
N GLN A 3 -65.27 70.71 67.48
CA GLN A 3 -63.87 70.25 67.76
C GLN A 3 -63.83 69.35 69.01
N GLN A 4 -63.85 68.01 68.91
CA GLN A 4 -62.80 67.09 68.41
C GLN A 4 -61.50 67.21 69.21
N SER A 5 -61.16 66.20 70.02
CA SER A 5 -59.81 65.60 70.12
C SER A 5 -59.80 64.38 71.04
N SER A 6 -59.42 63.26 70.43
CA SER A 6 -59.34 61.91 70.96
C SER A 6 -58.11 61.69 71.86
N GLN A 7 -58.25 60.73 72.78
CA GLN A 7 -57.22 60.18 73.65
C GLN A 7 -56.20 59.28 72.92
N SER A 8 -54.97 59.23 73.44
CA SER A 8 -53.98 58.14 73.33
C SER A 8 -52.78 58.47 74.24
N PRO A 9 -51.85 57.54 74.54
CA PRO A 9 -51.98 56.10 74.80
C PRO A 9 -51.09 55.65 76.00
N GLN A 10 -51.15 54.38 76.44
CA GLN A 10 -49.92 53.63 76.75
C GLN A 10 -50.14 52.10 76.79
N PRO A 11 -49.14 51.30 76.38
CA PRO A 11 -49.32 49.93 75.89
C PRO A 11 -49.02 48.83 76.91
N GLN A 12 -49.73 47.70 76.77
CA GLN A 12 -49.38 46.41 77.37
C GLN A 12 -48.28 45.71 76.54
N PRO A 13 -47.24 45.14 77.16
CA PRO A 13 -46.27 44.29 76.46
C PRO A 13 -46.86 42.89 76.16
N GLN A 14 -46.83 42.49 74.89
CA GLN A 14 -47.04 41.09 74.48
C GLN A 14 -45.73 40.28 74.59
N PRO A 15 -45.78 39.02 75.06
CA PRO A 15 -44.63 38.11 75.05
C PRO A 15 -44.33 37.58 73.64
N GLN A 16 -43.03 37.56 73.29
CA GLN A 16 -42.48 36.95 72.07
C GLN A 16 -42.61 35.42 72.08
N PRO A 17 -43.06 34.79 70.98
CA PRO A 17 -42.89 33.36 70.76
C PRO A 17 -41.46 33.04 70.28
N GLN A 18 -40.84 32.05 70.92
CA GLN A 18 -39.55 31.47 70.54
C GLN A 18 -39.65 30.76 69.17
N SER A 19 -38.79 31.15 68.24
CA SER A 19 -38.60 30.48 66.95
C SER A 19 -37.81 29.17 67.14
N THR A 20 -38.50 28.04 67.05
CA THR A 20 -37.87 26.71 66.87
C THR A 20 -37.22 26.61 65.49
N SER A 21 -35.92 26.39 65.49
CA SER A 21 -35.06 26.23 64.32
C SER A 21 -35.40 24.94 63.56
N GLN A 22 -35.78 25.05 62.29
CA GLN A 22 -35.87 23.92 61.37
C GLN A 22 -34.45 23.47 60.93
N PRO A 23 -34.12 22.17 60.96
CA PRO A 23 -32.87 21.68 60.40
C PRO A 23 -32.87 21.84 58.87
N GLN A 24 -31.88 22.57 58.34
CA GLN A 24 -31.58 22.58 56.91
C GLN A 24 -31.26 21.15 56.43
N PRO A 25 -31.83 20.68 55.31
CA PRO A 25 -31.43 19.42 54.71
C PRO A 25 -29.97 19.50 54.28
N GLN A 26 -29.14 18.58 54.78
CA GLN A 26 -27.81 18.33 54.24
C GLN A 26 -27.92 18.14 52.73
N SER A 27 -27.33 19.07 51.98
CA SER A 27 -27.17 18.96 50.54
C SER A 27 -26.35 17.71 50.24
N GLN A 28 -27.04 16.63 49.84
CA GLN A 28 -26.40 15.46 49.27
C GLN A 28 -25.51 15.90 48.10
N PRO A 29 -24.29 15.35 47.96
CA PRO A 29 -23.40 15.69 46.86
C PRO A 29 -24.12 15.34 45.56
N ARG A 30 -24.55 16.39 44.84
CA ARG A 30 -25.23 16.30 43.55
C ARG A 30 -24.28 15.57 42.60
N ALA A 31 -24.47 14.27 42.42
CA ALA A 31 -23.74 13.50 41.45
C ALA A 31 -23.92 14.22 40.11
N SER A 32 -22.81 14.66 39.50
CA SER A 32 -22.84 15.40 38.25
C SER A 32 -23.27 14.43 37.14
N ILE A 33 -24.57 14.40 36.89
CA ILE A 33 -25.20 13.67 35.79
C ILE A 33 -25.10 14.56 34.55
N LEU A 34 -24.53 14.02 33.48
CA LEU A 34 -24.49 14.65 32.17
C LEU A 34 -25.65 14.06 31.36
N GLU A 35 -26.54 14.92 30.86
CA GLU A 35 -27.58 14.52 29.92
C GLU A 35 -27.05 14.73 28.51
N ILE A 36 -26.92 13.64 27.74
CA ILE A 36 -26.51 13.70 26.34
C ILE A 36 -27.74 13.41 25.50
N GLN A 37 -28.09 14.34 24.60
CA GLN A 37 -29.21 14.20 23.68
C GLN A 37 -28.68 13.90 22.26
N TRP A 38 -29.11 12.77 21.69
CA TRP A 38 -28.86 12.38 20.30
C TRP A 38 -30.21 12.17 19.61
N GLY A 39 -30.64 13.16 18.82
CA GLY A 39 -31.99 13.17 18.23
C GLY A 39 -33.08 13.14 19.31
N ASN A 40 -33.94 12.12 19.27
CA ASN A 40 -35.04 11.93 20.23
C ASN A 40 -34.65 11.11 21.48
N VAL A 41 -33.38 10.71 21.63
CA VAL A 41 -32.91 9.89 22.76
C VAL A 41 -32.18 10.78 23.76
N VAL A 42 -32.62 10.74 25.03
CA VAL A 42 -31.96 11.42 26.16
C VAL A 42 -31.33 10.35 27.06
N ALA A 43 -30.00 10.33 27.14
CA ALA A 43 -29.25 9.45 28.01
C ALA A 43 -28.68 10.22 29.22
N LYS A 44 -29.00 9.79 30.43
CA LYS A 44 -28.44 10.34 31.67
C LYS A 44 -27.25 9.50 32.11
N VAL A 45 -26.05 10.04 32.02
CA VAL A 45 -24.81 9.29 32.32
C VAL A 45 -23.99 10.03 33.36
N TYR A 46 -23.40 9.29 34.30
CA TYR A 46 -22.53 9.89 35.32
C TYR A 46 -21.27 10.48 34.67
N ARG A 47 -21.01 11.78 34.88
CA ARG A 47 -19.93 12.55 34.25
C ARG A 47 -18.56 11.89 34.37
N LYS A 48 -18.26 11.27 35.52
CA LYS A 48 -16.99 10.53 35.73
C LYS A 48 -16.85 9.31 34.81
N ARG A 49 -17.95 8.58 34.55
CA ARG A 49 -17.96 7.42 33.64
C ARG A 49 -17.86 7.86 32.18
N VAL A 50 -18.52 8.95 31.79
CA VAL A 50 -18.41 9.53 30.44
C VAL A 50 -16.98 9.97 30.15
N LEU A 51 -16.35 10.71 31.07
CA LEU A 51 -14.97 11.16 30.91
C LEU A 51 -13.99 9.98 30.83
N ALA A 52 -14.18 8.93 31.64
CA ALA A 52 -13.39 7.72 31.55
C ALA A 52 -13.55 7.02 30.19
N CYS A 53 -14.78 6.89 29.68
CA CYS A 53 -15.03 6.32 28.35
C CYS A 53 -14.39 7.17 27.25
N ILE A 54 -14.51 8.50 27.29
CA ILE A 54 -13.88 9.40 26.32
C ILE A 54 -12.36 9.27 26.39
N ALA A 55 -11.77 9.19 27.58
CA ALA A 55 -10.34 9.02 27.76
C ALA A 55 -9.86 7.67 27.20
N VAL A 56 -10.61 6.59 27.42
CA VAL A 56 -10.31 5.27 26.85
C VAL A 56 -10.44 5.28 25.33
N VAL A 57 -11.52 5.84 24.77
CA VAL A 57 -11.71 5.95 23.32
C VAL A 57 -10.62 6.84 22.69
N GLY A 58 -10.22 7.92 23.36
CA GLY A 58 -9.13 8.80 22.94
C GLY A 58 -7.78 8.10 22.99
N ALA A 59 -7.49 7.33 24.05
CA ALA A 59 -6.26 6.55 24.18
C ALA A 59 -6.19 5.43 23.13
N VAL A 60 -7.28 4.70 22.90
CA VAL A 60 -7.38 3.69 21.83
C VAL A 60 -7.22 4.37 20.47
N SER A 61 -7.90 5.48 20.22
CA SER A 61 -7.77 6.22 18.95
C SER A 61 -6.35 6.76 18.73
N PHE A 62 -5.65 7.12 19.78
CA PHE A 62 -4.26 7.57 19.71
C PHE A 62 -3.30 6.40 19.46
N LEU A 63 -3.48 5.28 20.16
CA LEU A 63 -2.66 4.06 20.02
C LEU A 63 -2.86 3.41 18.64
N PHE A 64 -4.08 3.44 18.10
CA PHE A 64 -4.46 2.83 16.82
C PHE A 64 -4.70 3.86 15.72
N LYS A 65 -4.07 5.04 15.82
CA LYS A 65 -4.30 6.15 14.87
C LYS A 65 -4.02 5.74 13.43
N LYS A 66 -3.03 4.88 13.18
CA LYS A 66 -2.67 4.41 11.84
C LYS A 66 -3.70 3.43 11.28
N GLU A 67 -4.13 2.49 12.12
CA GLU A 67 -5.09 1.44 11.79
C GLU A 67 -6.48 2.04 11.55
N ILE A 68 -6.90 2.97 12.40
CA ILE A 68 -8.17 3.70 12.23
C ILE A 68 -8.13 4.55 10.97
N LYS A 69 -7.03 5.27 10.72
CA LYS A 69 -6.88 6.05 9.49
C LYS A 69 -6.95 5.15 8.25
N SER A 70 -6.21 4.05 8.23
CA SER A 70 -6.26 3.09 7.12
C SER A 70 -7.66 2.48 6.93
N TRP A 71 -8.37 2.18 8.00
CA TRP A 71 -9.74 1.67 7.93
C TRP A 71 -10.71 2.72 7.37
N ILE A 72 -10.63 3.97 7.84
CA ILE A 72 -11.44 5.10 7.32
C ILE A 72 -11.12 5.35 5.84
N ASP A 73 -9.83 5.43 5.49
CA ASP A 73 -9.37 5.64 4.12
C ASP A 73 -9.89 4.52 3.20
N ARG A 74 -9.88 3.26 3.68
CA ARG A 74 -10.43 2.11 2.94
C ARG A 74 -11.95 2.20 2.74
N GLN A 75 -12.69 2.78 3.68
CA GLN A 75 -14.14 3.01 3.51
C GLN A 75 -14.44 4.15 2.53
N ASN A 76 -13.59 5.18 2.51
CA ASN A 76 -13.80 6.37 1.70
C ASN A 76 -13.30 6.23 0.26
N ASP A 77 -12.20 5.50 0.03
CA ASP A 77 -11.65 5.22 -1.29
C ASP A 77 -11.23 3.75 -1.37
N THR A 78 -12.15 2.90 -1.81
CA THR A 78 -11.93 1.45 -1.86
C THR A 78 -11.00 1.02 -2.98
N GLU A 79 -10.83 1.83 -4.04
CA GLU A 79 -10.19 1.38 -5.29
C GLU A 79 -8.70 1.07 -5.13
N PRO A 80 -7.85 1.95 -4.55
CA PRO A 80 -6.43 1.66 -4.32
C PRO A 80 -6.22 0.39 -3.45
N TYR A 81 -7.07 0.18 -2.45
CA TYR A 81 -6.98 -0.98 -1.58
C TYR A 81 -7.36 -2.27 -2.30
N VAL A 82 -8.41 -2.26 -3.13
CA VAL A 82 -8.79 -3.41 -3.96
C VAL A 82 -7.68 -3.74 -4.96
N GLN A 83 -7.13 -2.72 -5.64
CA GLN A 83 -5.99 -2.92 -6.54
C GLN A 83 -4.77 -3.51 -5.80
N TYR A 84 -4.47 -3.01 -4.60
CA TYR A 84 -3.34 -3.49 -3.80
C TYR A 84 -3.56 -4.91 -3.30
N ASP A 85 -4.74 -5.24 -2.79
CA ASP A 85 -5.09 -6.58 -2.31
C ASP A 85 -4.98 -7.61 -3.46
N ASN A 86 -5.46 -7.25 -4.65
CA ASN A 86 -5.35 -8.11 -5.84
C ASN A 86 -3.89 -8.30 -6.28
N TYR A 87 -3.10 -7.22 -6.35
CA TYR A 87 -1.68 -7.28 -6.67
C TYR A 87 -0.92 -8.16 -5.67
N LYS A 88 -1.11 -7.90 -4.37
CA LYS A 88 -0.47 -8.63 -3.28
C LYS A 88 -0.83 -10.12 -3.27
N ALA A 89 -2.05 -10.48 -3.65
CA ALA A 89 -2.50 -11.87 -3.68
C ALA A 89 -1.80 -12.72 -4.76
N ILE A 90 -1.48 -12.13 -5.91
CA ILE A 90 -0.87 -12.87 -7.04
C ILE A 90 0.65 -12.69 -7.15
N HIS A 91 1.20 -11.57 -6.69
CA HIS A 91 2.62 -11.24 -6.81
C HIS A 91 3.58 -12.34 -6.28
N PRO A 92 3.29 -13.06 -5.17
CA PRO A 92 4.11 -14.19 -4.74
C PRO A 92 4.21 -15.32 -5.78
N GLN A 93 3.14 -15.59 -6.52
CA GLN A 93 3.13 -16.61 -7.58
C GLN A 93 3.95 -16.16 -8.81
N VAL A 94 3.92 -14.86 -9.13
CA VAL A 94 4.74 -14.26 -10.18
C VAL A 94 6.23 -14.40 -9.84
N ASN A 95 6.62 -13.99 -8.62
CA ASN A 95 7.99 -14.09 -8.15
C ASN A 95 8.50 -15.53 -8.11
N ASP A 96 7.64 -16.47 -7.72
CA ASP A 96 7.97 -17.89 -7.69
C ASP A 96 8.26 -18.46 -9.10
N ILE A 97 7.49 -18.05 -10.12
CA ILE A 97 7.78 -18.38 -11.52
C ILE A 97 9.08 -17.75 -11.99
N ILE A 98 9.26 -16.44 -11.79
CA ILE A 98 10.45 -15.72 -12.25
C ILE A 98 11.70 -16.30 -11.60
N SER A 99 11.65 -16.57 -10.29
CA SER A 99 12.76 -17.20 -9.56
C SER A 99 13.04 -18.62 -10.06
N SER A 100 12.02 -19.37 -10.44
CA SER A 100 12.19 -20.70 -11.04
C SER A 100 12.89 -20.59 -12.40
N TRP A 101 12.48 -19.65 -13.25
CA TRP A 101 13.09 -19.44 -14.56
C TRP A 101 14.56 -19.00 -14.46
N ASN A 102 14.89 -18.09 -13.54
CA ASN A 102 16.27 -17.66 -13.31
C ASN A 102 17.22 -18.79 -12.86
N LYS A 103 16.69 -19.91 -12.34
CA LYS A 103 17.47 -21.06 -11.84
C LYS A 103 17.65 -22.18 -12.87
N VAL A 104 16.87 -22.19 -13.95
CA VAL A 104 16.96 -23.23 -14.98
C VAL A 104 18.02 -22.83 -16.00
N HIS A 105 18.75 -23.83 -16.50
CA HIS A 105 19.67 -23.60 -17.59
C HIS A 105 18.92 -23.43 -18.92
N SER A 106 17.83 -24.17 -19.11
CA SER A 106 16.96 -24.09 -20.28
C SER A 106 15.54 -24.54 -19.91
N VAL A 107 14.53 -23.90 -20.49
CA VAL A 107 13.12 -24.30 -20.39
C VAL A 107 12.79 -25.58 -21.16
N GLU A 108 13.73 -26.07 -21.98
CA GLU A 108 13.59 -27.33 -22.72
C GLU A 108 13.92 -28.56 -21.86
N ASP A 109 14.57 -28.38 -20.70
CA ASP A 109 14.89 -29.45 -19.77
C ASP A 109 13.68 -29.87 -18.92
N THR A 110 12.71 -30.49 -19.58
CA THR A 110 11.43 -30.92 -18.97
C THR A 110 11.56 -32.01 -17.91
N LEU A 111 12.77 -32.54 -17.68
CA LEU A 111 13.02 -33.50 -16.60
C LEU A 111 13.08 -32.82 -15.23
N ARG A 112 13.38 -31.51 -15.18
CA ARG A 112 13.46 -30.76 -13.92
C ARG A 112 12.09 -30.31 -13.42
N ASP A 113 11.92 -30.34 -12.10
CA ASP A 113 10.67 -29.97 -11.44
C ASP A 113 10.32 -28.49 -11.59
N ASP A 114 11.32 -27.61 -11.57
CA ASP A 114 11.19 -26.18 -11.78
C ASP A 114 10.72 -25.85 -13.20
N VAL A 115 11.30 -26.47 -14.23
CA VAL A 115 10.83 -26.35 -15.62
C VAL A 115 9.39 -26.81 -15.75
N ARG A 116 9.05 -28.02 -15.26
CA ARG A 116 7.67 -28.52 -15.31
C ARG A 116 6.69 -27.64 -14.56
N LYS A 117 7.12 -26.96 -13.50
CA LYS A 117 6.29 -26.00 -12.76
C LYS A 117 6.03 -24.76 -13.62
N ILE A 118 7.08 -24.14 -14.17
CA ILE A 118 6.97 -22.97 -15.07
C ILE A 118 5.97 -23.26 -16.18
N LEU A 119 6.18 -24.36 -16.94
CA LEU A 119 5.36 -24.72 -18.09
C LEU A 119 3.88 -24.92 -17.73
N ARG A 120 3.59 -25.45 -16.54
CA ARG A 120 2.21 -25.69 -16.09
C ARG A 120 1.49 -24.43 -15.61
N THR A 121 2.21 -23.46 -15.05
CA THR A 121 1.59 -22.35 -14.31
C THR A 121 1.71 -20.99 -14.99
N ILE A 122 2.67 -20.81 -15.92
CA ILE A 122 2.99 -19.51 -16.52
C ILE A 122 1.78 -18.84 -17.16
N TYR A 123 1.02 -19.56 -17.99
CA TYR A 123 -0.14 -19.02 -18.68
C TYR A 123 -1.23 -18.48 -17.74
N GLY A 124 -1.58 -19.26 -16.72
CA GLY A 124 -2.60 -18.86 -15.75
C GLY A 124 -2.14 -17.68 -14.88
N ILE A 125 -0.85 -17.60 -14.56
CA ILE A 125 -0.28 -16.49 -13.79
C ILE A 125 -0.17 -15.23 -14.65
N HIS A 126 0.38 -15.32 -15.85
CA HIS A 126 0.49 -14.20 -16.80
C HIS A 126 -0.87 -13.59 -17.12
N SER A 127 -1.88 -14.41 -17.46
CA SER A 127 -3.23 -13.92 -17.78
C SER A 127 -3.87 -13.14 -16.62
N ARG A 128 -3.76 -13.65 -15.39
CA ARG A 128 -4.31 -12.97 -14.21
C ARG A 128 -3.52 -11.72 -13.82
N PHE A 129 -2.19 -11.74 -13.96
CA PHE A 129 -1.33 -10.64 -13.53
C PHE A 129 -1.36 -9.46 -14.51
N SER A 130 -1.32 -9.74 -15.81
CA SER A 130 -1.34 -8.71 -16.88
C SER A 130 -2.66 -7.95 -16.98
N THR A 131 -3.74 -8.49 -16.41
CA THR A 131 -5.07 -7.87 -16.40
C THR A 131 -5.35 -7.06 -15.13
N LEU A 132 -4.42 -7.03 -14.18
CA LEU A 132 -4.57 -6.21 -12.98
C LEU A 132 -4.59 -4.73 -13.33
N LYS A 133 -5.50 -3.98 -12.71
CA LYS A 133 -5.43 -2.52 -12.66
C LYS A 133 -4.49 -2.13 -11.52
N VAL A 134 -3.51 -1.29 -11.83
CA VAL A 134 -2.52 -0.78 -10.88
C VAL A 134 -2.39 0.74 -10.91
N ASP A 135 -3.26 1.43 -11.66
CA ASP A 135 -3.20 2.88 -11.90
C ASP A 135 -3.44 3.73 -10.63
N LYS A 136 -4.01 3.13 -9.58
CA LYS A 136 -4.22 3.75 -8.27
C LYS A 136 -3.14 3.41 -7.24
N LEU A 137 -2.18 2.57 -7.60
CA LEU A 137 -1.07 2.19 -6.72
C LEU A 137 0.07 3.20 -6.80
N SER A 138 1.04 3.09 -5.88
CA SER A 138 2.24 3.93 -5.92
C SER A 138 2.99 3.76 -7.24
N ILE A 139 3.72 4.81 -7.67
CA ILE A 139 4.48 4.74 -8.93
C ILE A 139 5.53 3.63 -8.87
N SER A 140 6.16 3.40 -7.72
CA SER A 140 7.07 2.25 -7.54
C SER A 140 6.38 0.91 -7.80
N THR A 141 5.14 0.72 -7.30
CA THR A 141 4.38 -0.51 -7.53
C THR A 141 4.02 -0.69 -9.01
N GLN A 142 3.66 0.40 -9.70
CA GLN A 142 3.39 0.38 -11.14
C GLN A 142 4.65 -0.02 -11.92
N ILE A 143 5.82 0.53 -11.57
CA ILE A 143 7.11 0.16 -12.18
C ILE A 143 7.40 -1.34 -12.00
N TYR A 144 7.28 -1.86 -10.77
CA TYR A 144 7.47 -3.30 -10.51
C TYR A 144 6.47 -4.16 -11.28
N TRP A 145 5.21 -3.74 -11.38
CA TRP A 145 4.21 -4.44 -12.18
C TRP A 145 4.61 -4.51 -13.66
N HIS A 146 5.11 -3.42 -14.25
CA HIS A 146 5.62 -3.43 -15.62
C HIS A 146 6.86 -4.34 -15.77
N MET A 147 7.81 -4.26 -14.85
CA MET A 147 9.02 -5.12 -14.84
C MET A 147 8.66 -6.61 -14.79
N ASP A 148 7.73 -6.99 -13.93
CA ASP A 148 7.32 -8.39 -13.79
C ASP A 148 6.53 -8.87 -15.00
N ASN A 149 5.68 -8.03 -15.60
CA ASN A 149 5.05 -8.37 -16.89
C ASN A 149 6.10 -8.56 -17.99
N ALA A 150 7.14 -7.73 -18.05
CA ALA A 150 8.23 -7.92 -19.00
C ALA A 150 8.93 -9.28 -18.80
N ARG A 151 9.26 -9.62 -17.55
CA ARG A 151 9.88 -10.91 -17.21
C ARG A 151 8.98 -12.10 -17.59
N LEU A 152 7.68 -12.04 -17.27
CA LEU A 152 6.73 -13.09 -17.64
C LEU A 152 6.61 -13.26 -19.17
N ASN A 153 6.64 -12.16 -19.92
CA ASN A 153 6.64 -12.22 -21.38
C ASN A 153 7.98 -12.74 -21.94
N ASN A 154 9.13 -12.42 -21.34
CA ASN A 154 10.41 -13.04 -21.69
C ASN A 154 10.36 -14.57 -21.51
N ILE A 155 9.76 -15.06 -20.41
CA ILE A 155 9.59 -16.50 -20.17
C ILE A 155 8.70 -17.13 -21.24
N LEU A 156 7.56 -16.51 -21.58
CA LEU A 156 6.69 -17.00 -22.65
C LEU A 156 7.38 -16.99 -24.01
N TYR A 157 8.19 -15.96 -24.29
CA TYR A 157 8.98 -15.89 -25.51
C TYR A 157 10.04 -17.00 -25.56
N ASP A 158 10.73 -17.29 -24.47
CA ASP A 158 11.71 -18.37 -24.38
C ASP A 158 11.06 -19.75 -24.63
N ILE A 159 9.85 -19.97 -24.11
CA ILE A 159 9.12 -21.24 -24.30
C ILE A 159 8.60 -21.39 -25.74
N HIS A 160 8.10 -20.31 -26.36
CA HIS A 160 7.33 -20.40 -27.60
C HIS A 160 8.04 -19.88 -28.85
N GLY A 161 9.04 -19.01 -28.69
CA GLY A 161 9.68 -18.30 -29.79
C GLY A 161 8.76 -17.30 -30.52
N ASP A 162 7.55 -17.02 -30.02
CA ASP A 162 6.58 -16.11 -30.65
C ASP A 162 6.97 -14.65 -30.39
N GLU A 163 7.34 -13.94 -31.46
CA GLU A 163 7.83 -12.54 -31.42
C GLU A 163 6.89 -11.59 -30.69
N LYS A 164 5.57 -11.86 -30.67
CA LYS A 164 4.61 -11.05 -29.93
C LYS A 164 4.98 -10.93 -28.44
N TYR A 165 5.49 -12.00 -27.83
CA TYR A 165 5.90 -11.96 -26.43
C TYR A 165 7.17 -11.12 -26.24
N ALA A 166 8.12 -11.16 -27.17
CA ALA A 166 9.30 -10.30 -27.13
C ALA A 166 8.91 -8.81 -27.27
N GLU A 167 8.01 -8.49 -28.20
CA GLU A 167 7.49 -7.13 -28.41
C GLU A 167 6.79 -6.58 -27.16
N GLU A 168 5.88 -7.38 -26.56
CA GLU A 168 5.21 -6.97 -25.33
C GLU A 168 6.20 -6.84 -24.17
N ALA A 169 7.19 -7.73 -24.03
CA ALA A 169 8.22 -7.60 -23.01
C ALA A 169 8.98 -6.26 -23.13
N ILE A 170 9.39 -5.89 -24.34
CA ILE A 170 10.11 -4.63 -24.60
C ILE A 170 9.22 -3.42 -24.32
N LYS A 171 7.94 -3.48 -24.69
CA LYS A 171 6.96 -2.43 -24.37
C LYS A 171 6.81 -2.24 -22.86
N PHE A 172 6.72 -3.32 -22.09
CA PHE A 172 6.69 -3.26 -20.64
C PHE A 172 7.97 -2.68 -20.04
N VAL A 173 9.15 -3.07 -20.53
CA VAL A 173 10.45 -2.49 -20.13
C VAL A 173 10.49 -0.99 -20.39
N ASN A 174 10.09 -0.56 -21.59
CA ASN A 174 10.10 0.85 -21.96
C ASN A 174 9.17 1.68 -21.07
N GLU A 175 8.00 1.15 -20.71
CA GLU A 175 7.08 1.83 -19.81
C GLU A 175 7.62 1.89 -18.37
N ALA A 176 8.23 0.81 -17.88
CA ALA A 176 8.93 0.82 -16.58
C ALA A 176 10.02 1.90 -16.54
N LYS A 177 10.83 2.00 -17.60
CA LYS A 177 11.89 3.01 -17.76
C LYS A 177 11.34 4.43 -17.86
N ARG A 178 10.23 4.62 -18.58
CA ARG A 178 9.53 5.91 -18.67
C ARG A 178 9.00 6.36 -17.32
N LEU A 179 8.45 5.44 -16.54
CA LEU A 179 7.98 5.73 -15.18
C LEU A 179 9.14 5.98 -14.22
N SER A 180 10.20 5.16 -14.25
CA SER A 180 11.35 5.29 -13.34
C SER A 180 12.13 6.60 -13.53
N SER A 181 12.13 7.15 -14.74
CA SER A 181 12.78 8.43 -15.06
C SER A 181 11.96 9.68 -14.72
N ASP A 182 10.65 9.56 -14.44
CA ASP A 182 9.76 10.69 -14.16
C ASP A 182 9.62 10.95 -12.66
N ALA A 183 10.70 11.46 -12.05
CA ALA A 183 10.75 11.76 -10.62
C ALA A 183 9.66 12.75 -10.16
N SER A 184 9.09 13.55 -11.06
CA SER A 184 8.03 14.53 -10.74
C SER A 184 6.72 13.89 -10.29
N LYS A 185 6.50 12.60 -10.63
CA LYS A 185 5.32 11.84 -10.24
C LYS A 185 5.50 11.02 -8.98
N MET A 186 6.71 11.00 -8.41
CA MET A 186 7.08 10.14 -7.30
C MET A 186 7.05 10.90 -5.98
N ASN A 187 6.63 10.22 -4.91
CA ASN A 187 6.83 10.71 -3.54
C ASN A 187 8.18 10.22 -2.99
N ASP A 188 8.58 10.74 -1.83
CA ASP A 188 9.86 10.39 -1.19
C ASP A 188 10.03 8.88 -0.93
N ASN A 189 8.93 8.17 -0.61
CA ASN A 189 9.00 6.72 -0.41
C ASN A 189 9.23 5.97 -1.72
N ASP A 190 8.62 6.42 -2.83
CA ASP A 190 8.88 5.85 -4.15
C ASP A 190 10.35 6.05 -4.54
N LEU A 191 10.86 7.28 -4.44
CA LEU A 191 12.26 7.59 -4.76
C LEU A 191 13.23 6.76 -3.91
N LYS A 192 12.97 6.67 -2.60
CA LYS A 192 13.75 5.84 -1.68
C LYS A 192 13.73 4.37 -2.08
N ASN A 193 12.53 3.81 -2.32
CA ASN A 193 12.37 2.41 -2.68
C ASN A 193 13.10 2.07 -3.99
N LEU A 194 12.98 2.93 -5.02
CA LEU A 194 13.65 2.71 -6.31
C LEU A 194 15.18 2.77 -6.18
N HIS A 195 15.69 3.69 -5.38
CA HIS A 195 17.13 3.84 -5.12
C HIS A 195 17.70 2.65 -4.33
N GLU A 196 17.05 2.26 -3.23
CA GLU A 196 17.51 1.16 -2.36
C GLU A 196 17.57 -0.18 -3.08
N HIS A 197 16.73 -0.39 -4.10
CA HIS A 197 16.67 -1.63 -4.87
C HIS A 197 17.33 -1.53 -6.25
N ASN A 198 18.01 -0.42 -6.55
CA ASN A 198 18.70 -0.18 -7.82
C ASN A 198 17.82 -0.49 -9.05
N VAL A 199 16.58 0.03 -9.07
CA VAL A 199 15.57 -0.38 -10.06
C VAL A 199 15.98 -0.11 -11.50
N ASP A 200 16.75 0.95 -11.76
CA ASP A 200 17.25 1.23 -13.11
C ASP A 200 18.18 0.12 -13.63
N TYR A 201 18.99 -0.48 -12.75
CA TYR A 201 19.82 -1.64 -13.09
C TYR A 201 18.96 -2.86 -13.41
N GLU A 202 17.93 -3.11 -12.60
CA GLU A 202 17.01 -4.23 -12.81
C GLU A 202 16.23 -4.08 -14.13
N ILE A 203 15.76 -2.88 -14.47
CA ILE A 203 15.08 -2.60 -15.76
C ILE A 203 16.02 -2.91 -16.93
N ASP A 204 17.26 -2.42 -16.86
CA ASP A 204 18.25 -2.67 -17.91
C ASP A 204 18.61 -4.16 -17.99
N TRP A 205 18.69 -4.89 -16.88
CA TRP A 205 18.88 -6.34 -16.89
C TRP A 205 17.74 -7.10 -17.56
N ILE A 206 16.48 -6.72 -17.30
CA ILE A 206 15.32 -7.29 -17.99
C ILE A 206 15.40 -7.01 -19.50
N GLN A 207 15.87 -5.81 -19.87
CA GLN A 207 16.08 -5.44 -21.26
C GLN A 207 17.18 -6.28 -21.93
N ILE A 208 18.31 -6.51 -21.24
CA ILE A 208 19.37 -7.43 -21.68
C ILE A 208 18.78 -8.83 -21.91
N ALA A 209 17.97 -9.33 -20.97
CA ALA A 209 17.31 -10.63 -21.13
C ALA A 209 16.40 -10.68 -22.36
N SER A 210 15.56 -9.66 -22.59
CA SER A 210 14.70 -9.60 -23.78
C SER A 210 15.51 -9.62 -25.08
N PHE A 211 16.57 -8.82 -25.16
CA PHE A 211 17.39 -8.70 -26.37
C PHE A 211 18.20 -9.98 -26.64
N THR A 212 18.82 -10.55 -25.61
CA THR A 212 19.60 -11.78 -25.75
C THR A 212 18.72 -12.95 -26.18
N LEU A 213 17.53 -13.12 -25.59
CA LEU A 213 16.58 -14.13 -26.04
C LEU A 213 16.21 -13.93 -27.52
N THR A 214 15.95 -12.68 -27.93
CA THR A 214 15.57 -12.37 -29.33
C THR A 214 16.69 -12.74 -30.31
N ILE A 215 17.93 -12.40 -29.97
CA ILE A 215 19.11 -12.74 -30.78
C ILE A 215 19.35 -14.25 -30.82
N SER A 216 19.19 -14.95 -29.69
CA SER A 216 19.36 -16.41 -29.63
C SER A 216 18.36 -17.16 -30.52
N ASN A 217 17.15 -16.61 -30.68
CA ASN A 217 16.14 -17.13 -31.59
C ASN A 217 16.35 -16.69 -33.06
N GLY A 218 17.49 -16.10 -33.39
CA GLY A 218 17.88 -15.72 -34.74
C GLY A 218 17.45 -14.32 -35.19
N ASN A 219 16.82 -13.52 -34.31
CA ASN A 219 16.41 -12.16 -34.64
C ASN A 219 17.42 -11.13 -34.10
N GLY A 220 18.24 -10.58 -35.01
CA GLY A 220 19.30 -9.63 -34.69
C GLY A 220 18.85 -8.18 -34.48
N LEU A 221 17.54 -7.88 -34.45
CA LEU A 221 17.01 -6.51 -34.44
C LEU A 221 17.59 -5.64 -33.32
N TYR A 222 17.84 -6.21 -32.15
CA TYR A 222 18.28 -5.48 -30.95
C TYR A 222 19.77 -5.58 -30.64
N LYS A 223 20.59 -6.07 -31.59
CA LYS A 223 22.01 -6.31 -31.34
C LYS A 223 22.77 -5.03 -30.99
N ALA A 224 22.53 -3.94 -31.71
CA ALA A 224 23.23 -2.67 -31.48
C ALA A 224 22.83 -2.04 -30.14
N GLU A 225 21.55 -2.13 -29.76
CA GLU A 225 21.03 -1.68 -28.48
C GLU A 225 21.60 -2.51 -27.33
N LEU A 226 21.67 -3.84 -27.50
CA LEU A 226 22.28 -4.74 -26.52
C LEU A 226 23.76 -4.40 -26.29
N GLU A 227 24.54 -4.18 -27.35
CA GLU A 227 25.96 -3.80 -27.25
C GLU A 227 26.14 -2.49 -26.47
N LYS A 228 25.29 -1.48 -26.72
CA LYS A 228 25.29 -0.22 -25.95
C LYS A 228 24.97 -0.45 -24.48
N LEU A 229 23.99 -1.32 -24.20
CA LEU A 229 23.55 -1.62 -22.85
C LEU A 229 24.62 -2.37 -22.05
N ILE A 230 25.27 -3.35 -22.66
CA ILE A 230 26.41 -4.06 -22.07
C ILE A 230 27.60 -3.12 -21.84
N ALA A 231 27.89 -2.23 -22.80
CA ALA A 231 28.96 -1.23 -22.65
C ALA A 231 28.73 -0.28 -21.46
N LYS A 232 27.47 0.08 -21.17
CA LYS A 232 27.09 0.88 -19.98
C LYS A 232 27.58 0.25 -18.66
N TYR A 233 27.65 -1.08 -18.60
CA TYR A 233 28.03 -1.84 -17.41
C TYR A 233 29.46 -2.37 -17.42
N GLY A 234 30.32 -1.82 -18.28
CA GLY A 234 31.75 -2.20 -18.34
C GLY A 234 32.04 -3.33 -19.34
N GLY A 235 31.12 -3.63 -20.25
CA GLY A 235 31.33 -4.64 -21.28
C GLY A 235 31.07 -6.06 -20.78
N CYS A 236 31.62 -7.04 -21.48
CA CYS A 236 31.44 -8.46 -21.17
C CYS A 236 31.98 -8.89 -19.80
N ASP A 237 32.83 -8.06 -19.18
CA ASP A 237 33.35 -8.31 -17.83
C ASP A 237 32.25 -8.31 -16.76
N MET A 238 31.10 -7.64 -17.00
CA MET A 238 29.97 -7.65 -16.06
C MET A 238 29.44 -9.08 -15.80
N PHE A 239 29.53 -9.96 -16.80
CA PHE A 239 29.03 -11.32 -16.71
C PHE A 239 29.98 -12.27 -15.98
N LYS A 240 31.20 -11.82 -15.64
CA LYS A 240 32.09 -12.56 -14.72
C LYS A 240 31.60 -12.44 -13.28
N THR A 241 31.05 -11.29 -12.92
CA THR A 241 30.52 -11.02 -11.57
C THR A 241 29.06 -11.40 -11.42
N ASP A 242 28.27 -11.25 -12.49
CA ASP A 242 26.85 -11.59 -12.52
C ASP A 242 26.56 -12.53 -13.70
N PRO A 243 26.82 -13.84 -13.52
CA PRO A 243 26.82 -14.79 -14.62
C PRO A 243 25.40 -15.06 -15.13
N VAL A 244 25.24 -14.96 -16.46
CA VAL A 244 24.03 -15.43 -17.14
C VAL A 244 24.01 -16.95 -17.17
N THR A 245 23.20 -17.54 -16.30
CA THR A 245 23.04 -19.00 -16.17
C THR A 245 22.16 -19.59 -17.28
N HIS A 246 21.22 -18.80 -17.81
CA HIS A 246 20.26 -19.24 -18.81
C HIS A 246 20.92 -19.38 -20.18
N PHE A 247 20.85 -20.57 -20.78
CA PHE A 247 21.55 -20.96 -22.01
C PHE A 247 21.30 -20.00 -23.17
N LYS A 248 20.03 -19.77 -23.51
CA LYS A 248 19.65 -18.90 -24.63
C LYS A 248 20.08 -17.45 -24.42
N MET A 249 19.98 -16.93 -23.20
CA MET A 249 20.47 -15.59 -22.91
C MET A 249 21.98 -15.52 -23.14
N ARG A 250 22.74 -16.54 -22.71
CA ARG A 250 24.19 -16.60 -22.92
C ARG A 250 24.55 -16.70 -24.41
N GLU A 251 23.83 -17.50 -25.20
CA GLU A 251 24.04 -17.59 -26.65
C GLU A 251 23.75 -16.28 -27.38
N GLY A 252 22.78 -15.51 -26.90
CA GLY A 252 22.43 -14.21 -27.47
C GLY A 252 23.39 -13.07 -27.10
N LEU A 253 24.33 -13.28 -26.18
CA LEU A 253 25.30 -12.26 -25.79
C LEU A 253 26.35 -12.04 -26.89
N PRO A 254 26.72 -10.79 -27.21
CA PRO A 254 27.81 -10.47 -28.14
C PRO A 254 29.20 -10.68 -27.51
N CYS A 255 29.30 -11.51 -26.48
CA CYS A 255 30.53 -11.76 -25.73
C CYS A 255 31.17 -13.05 -26.22
N ALA A 256 32.49 -13.03 -26.44
CA ALA A 256 33.23 -14.25 -26.74
C ALA A 256 33.05 -15.24 -25.56
N ALA A 257 32.56 -16.44 -25.87
CA ALA A 257 32.34 -17.53 -24.92
C ALA A 257 33.66 -18.03 -24.30
#